data_AF-A0A966WC00-F1
#
_entry.id   AF-A0A966WC00-F1
#
_cell.length_a   1.000
_cell.length_b   1.000
_cell.length_c   1.000
_cell.angle_alpha   90.00
_cell.angle_beta   90.00
_cell.angle_gamma   90.00
#
_symmetry.space_group_name_H-M   'P 1'
#
loop_
_entity.id
_entity.type
_entity.pdbx_description
1 polymer ?
#
loop_
_entity_poly.entity_id
_entity_poly.type
_entity_poly.pdbx_seq_one_letter_code
_entity_poly.pdbx_strand_id
1 'polypeptide(L)'
;MRRQTSASRCCPHARPAAFGLPARCTRAFSSASKRRTMTSLHVVASGAVMTVSLAIEVIGSRSGVPFGDYDYGVALQPKVFGVPLLVAVAWAMITLVVHGMFTNSSLSAFGQVMFGAAAITAWDVFLDPQMVGEGYWSWSQPGPAFRGIPLVNYGGWFVTAVVMLMLVRLILHADRSSHRGGAQKATTTRQLTFVIYSVLTVFSTIGFVFFFDDVVVAITGLVAMGMSCVVALRRRRRPQSAETIA
;
A
#
# COMPACT_ATOMS: atom_id res chain seq x y z
N MET A 1 26.35 14.83 -91.16
CA MET A 1 25.30 13.78 -91.01
C MET A 1 24.49 14.11 -89.75
N ARG A 2 23.16 14.32 -89.90
CA ARG A 2 22.03 14.35 -88.90
C ARG A 2 22.21 15.16 -87.59
N ARG A 3 21.51 16.30 -87.37
CA ARG A 3 20.15 16.48 -86.77
C ARG A 3 19.98 15.67 -85.47
N GLN A 4 19.53 16.17 -84.30
CA GLN A 4 18.34 16.99 -84.03
C GLN A 4 18.18 17.29 -82.50
N THR A 5 17.75 18.52 -82.15
CA THR A 5 16.67 18.92 -81.19
C THR A 5 16.64 18.58 -79.68
N SER A 6 16.47 19.67 -78.89
CA SER A 6 15.37 19.97 -77.93
C SER A 6 15.48 19.65 -76.41
N ALA A 7 15.37 20.76 -75.65
CA ALA A 7 14.62 21.01 -74.40
C ALA A 7 14.76 20.09 -73.16
N SER A 8 15.09 20.67 -72.00
CA SER A 8 14.11 21.00 -70.93
C SER A 8 14.72 21.17 -69.52
N ARG A 9 14.25 22.21 -68.82
CA ARG A 9 13.87 22.34 -67.38
C ARG A 9 14.93 22.37 -66.25
N CYS A 10 14.84 23.48 -65.52
CA CYS A 10 15.00 23.75 -64.08
C CYS A 10 15.20 22.57 -63.10
N CYS A 11 16.09 22.77 -62.11
CA CYS A 11 15.80 22.56 -60.68
C CYS A 11 16.89 23.20 -59.78
N PRO A 12 16.53 23.96 -58.72
CA PRO A 12 17.46 24.43 -57.70
C PRO A 12 17.63 23.41 -56.57
N HIS A 13 18.78 23.48 -55.90
CA HIS A 13 19.18 22.69 -54.74
C HIS A 13 18.11 22.56 -53.64
N ALA A 14 17.65 21.34 -53.36
CA ALA A 14 16.90 21.00 -52.16
C ALA A 14 17.86 20.66 -51.01
N ARG A 15 17.75 21.40 -49.90
CA ARG A 15 18.36 21.03 -48.61
C ARG A 15 17.60 19.84 -48.00
N PRO A 16 18.25 18.89 -47.32
CA PRO A 16 17.54 17.84 -46.62
C PRO A 16 16.77 18.42 -45.44
N ALA A 17 15.45 18.22 -45.44
CA ALA A 17 14.58 18.56 -44.32
C ALA A 17 14.92 17.64 -43.13
N ALA A 18 15.51 18.20 -42.09
CA ALA A 18 15.59 17.55 -40.78
C ALA A 18 14.15 17.39 -40.25
N PHE A 19 13.62 16.17 -40.31
CA PHE A 19 12.38 15.78 -39.64
C PHE A 19 12.59 15.85 -38.11
N GLY A 20 12.50 17.06 -37.55
CA GLY A 20 12.38 17.26 -36.13
C GLY A 20 10.99 16.81 -35.68
N LEU A 21 10.90 15.61 -35.08
CA LEU A 21 9.71 15.22 -34.31
C LEU A 21 9.38 16.35 -33.32
N PRO A 22 8.15 16.89 -33.30
CA PRO A 22 7.82 17.97 -32.40
C PRO A 22 8.01 17.49 -30.96
N ALA A 23 8.80 18.23 -30.17
CA ALA A 23 9.16 17.91 -28.78
C ALA A 23 7.96 17.68 -27.82
N ARG A 24 6.73 17.92 -28.28
CA ARG A 24 5.47 17.60 -27.60
C ARG A 24 5.10 16.11 -27.70
N CYS A 25 5.35 15.44 -28.83
CA CYS A 25 5.05 14.00 -28.99
C CYS A 25 5.96 13.12 -28.13
N THR A 26 7.25 13.46 -28.02
CA THR A 26 8.21 12.75 -27.18
C THR A 26 7.91 12.91 -25.68
N ARG A 27 7.43 14.08 -25.24
CA ARG A 27 6.96 14.29 -23.86
C ARG A 27 5.68 13.52 -23.53
N ALA A 28 4.72 13.48 -24.45
CA ALA A 28 3.48 12.72 -24.26
C ALA A 28 3.76 11.22 -24.11
N PHE A 29 4.60 10.65 -24.98
CA PHE A 29 4.98 9.23 -24.95
C PHE A 29 5.79 8.86 -23.70
N SER A 30 6.74 9.72 -23.30
CA SER A 30 7.49 9.59 -22.04
C SER A 30 6.57 9.63 -20.80
N SER A 31 5.56 10.51 -20.80
CA SER A 31 4.60 10.62 -19.68
C SER A 31 3.62 9.45 -19.60
N ALA A 32 3.25 8.84 -20.74
CA ALA A 32 2.35 7.70 -20.82
C ALA A 32 3.06 6.39 -20.43
N SER A 33 4.26 6.15 -20.98
CA SER A 33 5.13 5.01 -20.63
C SER A 33 5.42 4.96 -19.13
N LYS A 34 5.74 6.11 -18.54
CA LYS A 34 6.07 6.26 -17.12
C LYS A 34 4.88 6.12 -16.17
N ARG A 35 3.69 6.61 -16.55
CA ARG A 35 2.44 6.33 -15.83
C ARG A 35 2.12 4.84 -15.83
N ARG A 36 2.38 4.15 -16.93
CA ARG A 36 2.24 2.70 -17.05
C ARG A 36 3.16 1.99 -16.05
N THR A 37 4.45 2.34 -16.02
CA THR A 37 5.44 1.75 -15.09
C THR A 37 5.11 1.97 -13.61
N MET A 38 4.64 3.16 -13.21
CA MET A 38 4.26 3.41 -11.80
C MET A 38 3.06 2.58 -11.35
N THR A 39 2.03 2.44 -12.21
CA THR A 39 0.89 1.55 -11.93
C THR A 39 1.35 0.11 -11.86
N SER A 40 2.28 -0.30 -12.72
CA SER A 40 2.88 -1.64 -12.67
C SER A 40 3.58 -1.92 -11.34
N LEU A 41 4.34 -0.98 -10.79
CA LEU A 41 5.06 -1.19 -9.52
C LEU A 41 4.13 -1.32 -8.31
N HIS A 42 3.03 -0.56 -8.26
CA HIS A 42 2.05 -0.72 -7.18
C HIS A 42 1.33 -2.06 -7.30
N VAL A 43 0.99 -2.51 -8.52
CA VAL A 43 0.42 -3.85 -8.74
C VAL A 43 1.41 -4.94 -8.33
N VAL A 44 2.69 -4.79 -8.67
CA VAL A 44 3.74 -5.72 -8.25
C VAL A 44 3.90 -5.73 -6.72
N ALA A 45 3.90 -4.56 -6.08
CA ALA A 45 3.97 -4.45 -4.63
C ALA A 45 2.75 -5.12 -3.96
N SER A 46 1.54 -4.88 -4.45
CA SER A 46 0.33 -5.56 -3.96
C SER A 46 0.45 -7.08 -4.08
N GLY A 47 0.81 -7.58 -5.26
CA GLY A 47 0.95 -9.02 -5.51
C GLY A 47 2.03 -9.67 -4.64
N ALA A 48 3.15 -8.98 -4.44
CA ALA A 48 4.22 -9.43 -3.55
C ALA A 48 3.75 -9.51 -2.10
N VAL A 49 3.03 -8.50 -1.60
CA VAL A 49 2.45 -8.52 -0.25
C VAL A 49 1.43 -9.65 -0.10
N MET A 50 0.51 -9.82 -1.05
CA MET A 50 -0.46 -10.92 -1.03
C MET A 50 0.21 -12.29 -0.99
N THR A 51 1.32 -12.44 -1.71
CA THR A 51 2.06 -13.72 -1.76
C THR A 51 2.74 -14.00 -0.43
N VAL A 52 3.37 -12.99 0.17
CA VAL A 52 4.03 -13.12 1.47
C VAL A 52 3.04 -13.35 2.60
N SER A 53 1.93 -12.61 2.64
CA SER A 53 0.90 -12.80 3.66
C SER A 53 0.27 -14.18 3.55
N LEU A 54 -0.09 -14.63 2.33
CA LEU A 54 -0.62 -15.97 2.12
C LEU A 54 0.38 -17.07 2.52
N ALA A 55 1.67 -16.92 2.18
CA ALA A 55 2.69 -17.89 2.55
C ALA A 55 2.86 -18.00 4.07
N ILE A 56 2.93 -16.86 4.77
CA ILE A 56 3.04 -16.84 6.23
C ILE A 56 1.80 -17.43 6.89
N GLU A 57 0.61 -17.16 6.35
CA GLU A 57 -0.65 -17.73 6.85
C GLU A 57 -0.77 -19.22 6.65
N VAL A 58 -0.32 -19.74 5.49
CA VAL A 58 -0.28 -21.18 5.24
C VAL A 58 0.71 -21.86 6.19
N ILE A 59 1.82 -21.21 6.53
CA ILE A 59 2.76 -21.71 7.54
C ILE A 59 2.14 -21.64 8.93
N GLY A 60 1.52 -20.52 9.28
CA GLY A 60 0.89 -20.27 10.58
C GLY A 60 -0.24 -21.22 10.88
N SER A 61 -1.20 -21.35 9.98
CA SER A 61 -2.34 -22.27 10.12
C SER A 61 -1.95 -23.75 10.24
N ARG A 62 -0.75 -24.15 9.78
CA ARG A 62 -0.28 -25.54 9.85
C ARG A 62 0.64 -25.82 11.04
N SER A 63 1.37 -24.81 11.51
CA SER A 63 2.42 -24.97 12.52
C SER A 63 2.06 -24.33 13.86
N GLY A 64 1.00 -23.52 13.91
CA GLY A 64 0.65 -22.70 15.06
C GLY A 64 1.54 -21.46 15.24
N VAL A 65 2.59 -21.27 14.42
CA VAL A 65 3.53 -20.16 14.54
C VAL A 65 3.50 -19.30 13.27
N PRO A 66 3.29 -17.97 13.36
CA PRO A 66 3.38 -17.14 14.57
C PRO A 66 2.04 -16.82 15.27
N PHE A 67 0.91 -17.31 14.77
CA PHE A 67 -0.43 -16.80 15.14
C PHE A 67 -1.14 -17.55 16.27
N GLY A 68 -0.57 -18.68 16.73
CA GLY A 68 -1.28 -19.67 17.54
C GLY A 68 -2.06 -20.67 16.66
N ASP A 69 -2.56 -21.74 17.26
CA ASP A 69 -3.37 -22.75 16.57
C ASP A 69 -4.79 -22.21 16.36
N TYR A 70 -5.18 -22.04 15.10
CA TYR A 70 -6.47 -21.50 14.70
C TYR A 70 -6.97 -22.14 13.41
N ASP A 71 -8.28 -22.18 13.25
CA ASP A 71 -8.95 -22.78 12.10
C ASP A 71 -9.86 -21.77 11.41
N TYR A 72 -9.80 -21.75 10.07
CA TYR A 72 -10.73 -20.97 9.25
C TYR A 72 -12.06 -21.71 9.07
N GLY A 73 -13.16 -21.02 9.36
CA GLY A 73 -14.52 -21.46 9.07
C GLY A 73 -14.78 -21.67 7.57
N VAL A 74 -15.97 -22.15 7.23
CA VAL A 74 -16.30 -22.56 5.85
C VAL A 74 -16.72 -21.40 4.94
N ALA A 75 -17.15 -20.27 5.53
CA ALA A 75 -17.80 -19.17 4.80
C ALA A 75 -16.86 -18.38 3.88
N LEU A 76 -15.59 -18.19 4.26
CA LEU A 76 -14.64 -17.41 3.46
C LEU A 76 -14.02 -18.28 2.36
N GLN A 77 -14.55 -18.14 1.14
CA GLN A 77 -14.09 -18.80 -0.07
C GLN A 77 -13.74 -17.78 -1.16
N PRO A 78 -12.83 -18.10 -2.09
CA PRO A 78 -12.08 -19.36 -2.21
C PRO A 78 -10.89 -19.45 -1.24
N LYS A 79 -10.55 -20.67 -0.82
CA LYS A 79 -9.34 -20.98 -0.04
C LYS A 79 -8.19 -21.47 -0.93
N VAL A 80 -6.97 -21.05 -0.59
CA VAL A 80 -5.72 -21.54 -1.17
C VAL A 80 -4.93 -22.21 -0.05
N PHE A 81 -4.64 -23.50 -0.19
CA PHE A 81 -3.96 -24.30 0.85
C PHE A 81 -4.61 -24.26 2.24
N GLY A 82 -5.91 -24.01 2.33
CA GLY A 82 -6.68 -23.90 3.58
C GLY A 82 -6.92 -22.46 4.07
N VAL A 83 -6.23 -21.48 3.49
CA VAL A 83 -6.32 -20.06 3.86
C VAL A 83 -7.19 -19.29 2.87
N PRO A 84 -8.19 -18.50 3.29
CA PRO A 84 -9.01 -17.71 2.39
C PRO A 84 -8.20 -16.65 1.64
N LEU A 85 -8.37 -16.58 0.31
CA LEU A 85 -7.65 -15.60 -0.51
C LEU A 85 -7.98 -14.15 -0.13
N LEU A 86 -9.21 -13.92 0.38
CA LEU A 86 -9.65 -12.60 0.83
C LEU A 86 -8.76 -12.03 1.94
N VAL A 87 -8.22 -12.89 2.82
CA VAL A 87 -7.31 -12.48 3.90
C VAL A 87 -6.04 -11.88 3.31
N ALA A 88 -5.44 -12.55 2.32
CA ALA A 88 -4.24 -12.03 1.64
C ALA A 88 -4.50 -10.68 0.95
N VAL A 89 -5.67 -10.50 0.34
CA VAL A 89 -6.10 -9.23 -0.27
C VAL A 89 -6.25 -8.14 0.80
N ALA A 90 -6.90 -8.44 1.91
CA ALA A 90 -7.11 -7.51 3.02
C ALA A 90 -5.79 -6.98 3.58
N TRP A 91 -4.82 -7.87 3.83
CA TRP A 91 -3.48 -7.49 4.30
C TRP A 91 -2.71 -6.65 3.27
N ALA A 92 -2.86 -6.92 1.98
CA ALA A 92 -2.25 -6.10 0.94
C ALA A 92 -2.85 -4.68 0.89
N MET A 93 -4.17 -4.55 1.01
CA MET A 93 -4.84 -3.25 1.03
C MET A 93 -4.38 -2.38 2.20
N ILE A 94 -4.46 -2.91 3.44
CA ILE A 94 -4.07 -2.14 4.62
C ILE A 94 -2.58 -1.79 4.61
N THR A 95 -1.72 -2.69 4.12
CA THR A 95 -0.28 -2.44 4.00
C THR A 95 0.00 -1.25 3.09
N LEU A 96 -0.65 -1.17 1.93
CA LEU A 96 -0.46 -0.06 0.99
C LEU A 96 -1.04 1.25 1.50
N VAL A 97 -2.19 1.20 2.18
CA VAL A 97 -2.77 2.37 2.87
C VAL A 97 -1.79 2.90 3.91
N VAL A 98 -1.27 2.05 4.78
CA VAL A 98 -0.35 2.45 5.85
C VAL A 98 0.99 2.92 5.28
N HIS A 99 1.53 2.26 4.25
CA HIS A 99 2.73 2.73 3.55
C HIS A 99 2.53 4.14 2.98
N GLY A 100 1.40 4.39 2.32
CA GLY A 100 1.03 5.69 1.80
C GLY A 100 0.89 6.74 2.90
N MET A 101 0.27 6.38 4.03
CA MET A 101 0.03 7.29 5.17
C MET A 101 1.34 7.85 5.76
N PHE A 102 2.39 7.02 5.80
CA PHE A 102 3.72 7.42 6.29
C PHE A 102 4.69 7.88 5.20
N THR A 103 4.26 7.89 3.92
CA THR A 103 5.06 8.37 2.80
C THR A 103 5.42 9.86 2.98
N ASN A 104 6.65 10.24 2.64
CA ASN A 104 7.17 11.61 2.83
C ASN A 104 7.01 12.19 4.26
N SER A 105 6.88 11.34 5.27
CA SER A 105 6.94 11.78 6.67
C SER A 105 8.35 12.21 7.07
N SER A 106 8.46 12.90 8.20
CA SER A 106 9.73 13.25 8.87
C SER A 106 10.41 12.04 9.51
N LEU A 107 9.76 10.87 9.55
CA LEU A 107 10.33 9.65 10.09
C LEU A 107 11.47 9.11 9.22
N SER A 108 12.44 8.47 9.87
CA SER A 108 13.47 7.67 9.20
C SER A 108 12.86 6.47 8.48
N ALA A 109 13.65 5.80 7.64
CA ALA A 109 13.22 4.57 6.96
C ALA A 109 12.71 3.53 7.95
N PHE A 110 13.50 3.27 8.99
CA PHE A 110 13.17 2.37 10.07
C PHE A 110 11.90 2.82 10.81
N GLY A 111 11.78 4.11 11.15
CA GLY A 111 10.59 4.65 11.82
C GLY A 111 9.30 4.45 11.02
N GLN A 112 9.34 4.66 9.69
CA GLN A 112 8.17 4.42 8.83
C GLN A 112 7.72 2.96 8.86
N VAL A 113 8.66 2.01 8.92
CA VAL A 113 8.35 0.58 8.98
C VAL A 113 7.83 0.19 10.34
N MET A 114 8.46 0.64 11.44
CA MET A 114 8.03 0.28 12.80
C MET A 114 6.66 0.88 13.15
N PHE A 115 6.46 2.17 12.91
CA PHE A 115 5.15 2.80 13.14
C PHE A 115 4.09 2.30 12.15
N GLY A 116 4.48 1.97 10.93
CA GLY A 116 3.59 1.34 9.97
C GLY A 116 3.14 -0.05 10.42
N ALA A 117 4.08 -0.89 10.89
CA ALA A 117 3.76 -2.23 11.38
C ALA A 117 2.80 -2.16 12.57
N ALA A 118 3.06 -1.25 13.52
CA ALA A 118 2.15 -0.98 14.62
C ALA A 118 0.76 -0.54 14.14
N ALA A 119 0.67 0.29 13.10
CA ALA A 119 -0.61 0.75 12.55
C ALA A 119 -1.39 -0.36 11.81
N ILE A 120 -0.68 -1.30 11.16
CA ILE A 120 -1.30 -2.48 10.54
C ILE A 120 -1.82 -3.42 11.63
N THR A 121 -1.00 -3.76 12.63
CA THR A 121 -1.41 -4.60 13.77
C THR A 121 -2.52 -3.96 14.61
N ALA A 122 -2.56 -2.63 14.71
CA ALA A 122 -3.64 -1.93 15.42
C ALA A 122 -5.02 -2.16 14.79
N TRP A 123 -5.08 -2.40 13.48
CA TRP A 123 -6.33 -2.75 12.81
C TRP A 123 -6.85 -4.13 13.24
N ASP A 124 -5.95 -5.04 13.60
CA ASP A 124 -6.25 -6.39 14.05
C ASP A 124 -7.04 -6.43 15.36
N VAL A 125 -6.89 -5.39 16.18
CA VAL A 125 -7.68 -5.18 17.40
C VAL A 125 -9.17 -5.06 17.10
N PHE A 126 -9.54 -4.61 15.89
CA PHE A 126 -10.92 -4.63 15.39
C PHE A 126 -11.20 -5.89 14.56
N LEU A 127 -10.29 -6.24 13.66
CA LEU A 127 -10.52 -7.32 12.69
C LEU A 127 -10.79 -8.64 13.39
N ASP A 128 -9.90 -9.09 14.28
CA ASP A 128 -10.05 -10.45 14.82
C ASP A 128 -11.27 -10.61 15.72
N PRO A 129 -11.60 -9.70 16.67
CA PRO A 129 -12.81 -9.86 17.46
C PRO A 129 -14.08 -9.90 16.59
N GLN A 130 -14.12 -9.13 15.51
CA GLN A 130 -15.22 -9.19 14.55
C GLN A 130 -15.26 -10.57 13.88
N MET A 131 -14.12 -11.06 13.40
CA MET A 131 -14.07 -12.30 12.62
C MET A 131 -14.34 -13.55 13.49
N VAL A 132 -13.93 -13.52 14.75
CA VAL A 132 -14.27 -14.55 15.75
C VAL A 132 -15.75 -14.48 16.11
N GLY A 133 -16.28 -13.28 16.36
CA GLY A 133 -17.69 -13.08 16.69
C GLY A 133 -18.64 -13.58 15.60
N GLU A 134 -18.23 -13.42 14.34
CA GLU A 134 -18.96 -13.88 13.15
C GLU A 134 -18.65 -15.34 12.75
N GLY A 135 -17.77 -16.03 13.48
CA GLY A 135 -17.43 -17.44 13.22
C GLY A 135 -16.60 -17.69 11.95
N TYR A 136 -15.89 -16.68 11.45
CA TYR A 136 -15.00 -16.82 10.30
C TYR A 136 -13.70 -17.56 10.61
N TRP A 137 -13.22 -17.45 11.84
CA TRP A 137 -12.14 -18.28 12.37
C TRP A 137 -12.20 -18.35 13.89
N SER A 138 -11.56 -19.37 14.46
CA SER A 138 -11.50 -19.57 15.90
C SER A 138 -10.13 -20.10 16.34
N TRP A 139 -9.72 -19.74 17.56
CA TRP A 139 -8.49 -20.21 18.18
C TRP A 139 -8.77 -21.28 19.24
N SER A 140 -7.87 -22.26 19.35
CA SER A 140 -7.89 -23.31 20.38
C SER A 140 -7.02 -22.86 21.56
N GLN A 141 -7.57 -22.22 22.61
CA GLN A 141 -6.76 -21.43 23.57
C GLN A 141 -6.24 -22.17 24.83
N PRO A 142 -4.94 -22.03 25.17
CA PRO A 142 -4.41 -22.27 26.51
C PRO A 142 -3.59 -21.11 27.15
N GLY A 143 -3.58 -19.87 26.62
CA GLY A 143 -2.70 -18.76 27.09
C GLY A 143 -3.36 -17.36 27.22
N PRO A 144 -2.57 -16.28 27.46
CA PRO A 144 -3.09 -14.92 27.51
C PRO A 144 -3.73 -14.50 26.18
N ALA A 145 -4.96 -13.99 26.27
CA ALA A 145 -5.75 -13.64 25.10
C ALA A 145 -6.50 -12.32 25.30
N PHE A 146 -6.67 -11.57 24.21
CA PHE A 146 -7.60 -10.44 24.13
C PHE A 146 -8.85 -10.91 23.40
N ARG A 147 -10.01 -10.94 24.07
CA ARG A 147 -11.29 -11.39 23.49
C ARG A 147 -11.25 -12.80 22.86
N GLY A 148 -10.41 -13.70 23.41
CA GLY A 148 -10.25 -15.05 22.88
C GLY A 148 -9.23 -15.17 21.74
N ILE A 149 -8.51 -14.10 21.41
CA ILE A 149 -7.40 -14.08 20.44
C ILE A 149 -6.07 -14.10 21.17
N PRO A 150 -5.13 -15.01 20.85
CA PRO A 150 -3.87 -15.12 21.59
C PRO A 150 -3.03 -13.86 21.41
N LEU A 151 -2.33 -13.41 22.45
CA LEU A 151 -1.44 -12.25 22.31
C LEU A 151 -0.29 -12.46 21.31
N VAL A 152 0.09 -13.72 21.09
CA VAL A 152 1.09 -14.09 20.08
C VAL A 152 0.64 -13.78 18.66
N ASN A 153 -0.68 -13.77 18.38
CA ASN A 153 -1.23 -13.40 17.09
C ASN A 153 -0.88 -11.95 16.72
N TYR A 154 -1.15 -11.00 17.63
CA TYR A 154 -0.79 -9.59 17.42
C TYR A 154 0.72 -9.40 17.22
N GLY A 155 1.54 -10.16 17.97
CA GLY A 155 3.00 -10.17 17.78
C GLY A 155 3.42 -10.71 16.41
N GLY A 156 2.79 -11.80 15.97
CA GLY A 156 2.98 -12.40 14.65
C GLY A 156 2.61 -11.45 13.53
N TRP A 157 1.47 -10.76 13.63
CA TRP A 157 1.07 -9.74 12.67
C TRP A 157 1.97 -8.52 12.67
N PHE A 158 2.51 -8.12 13.81
CA PHE A 158 3.50 -7.04 13.86
C PHE A 158 4.77 -7.42 13.08
N VAL A 159 5.34 -8.60 13.32
CA VAL A 159 6.52 -9.08 12.59
C VAL A 159 6.23 -9.23 11.09
N THR A 160 5.06 -9.79 10.75
CA THR A 160 4.62 -9.94 9.36
C THR A 160 4.46 -8.58 8.67
N ALA A 161 3.87 -7.60 9.35
CA ALA A 161 3.70 -6.25 8.84
C ALA A 161 5.04 -5.53 8.62
N VAL A 162 6.05 -5.76 9.46
CA VAL A 162 7.42 -5.29 9.22
C VAL A 162 7.95 -5.83 7.89
N VAL A 163 7.83 -7.13 7.64
CA VAL A 163 8.29 -7.76 6.40
C VAL A 163 7.55 -7.19 5.19
N MET A 164 6.21 -7.10 5.26
CA MET A 164 5.38 -6.56 4.18
C MET A 164 5.74 -5.09 3.86
N LEU A 165 5.93 -4.24 4.87
CA LEU A 165 6.30 -2.84 4.67
C LEU A 165 7.72 -2.67 4.12
N MET A 166 8.66 -3.51 4.55
CA MET A 166 10.01 -3.53 3.99
C MET A 166 9.99 -3.91 2.51
N LEU A 167 9.17 -4.90 2.14
CA LEU A 167 8.98 -5.35 0.76
C LEU A 167 8.37 -4.25 -0.12
N VAL A 168 7.27 -3.63 0.33
CA VAL A 168 6.65 -2.50 -0.38
C VAL A 168 7.65 -1.35 -0.55
N ARG A 169 8.42 -1.04 0.51
CA ARG A 169 9.44 -0.01 0.44
C ARG A 169 10.50 -0.35 -0.59
N LEU A 170 11.00 -1.58 -0.63
CA LEU A 170 12.02 -2.00 -1.58
C LEU A 170 11.53 -1.85 -3.04
N ILE A 171 10.31 -2.32 -3.32
CA ILE A 171 9.71 -2.28 -4.67
C ILE A 171 9.44 -0.83 -5.10
N LEU A 172 8.88 0.00 -4.21
CA LEU A 172 8.48 1.36 -4.54
C LEU A 172 9.61 2.39 -4.41
N HIS A 173 10.72 2.08 -3.72
CA HIS A 173 11.88 2.98 -3.63
C HIS A 173 12.61 3.12 -4.97
N ALA A 174 12.57 2.08 -5.82
CA ALA A 174 13.17 2.09 -7.15
C ALA A 174 12.66 3.22 -8.07
N ASP A 175 11.47 3.77 -7.79
CA ASP A 175 10.81 4.81 -8.59
C ASP A 175 11.15 6.26 -8.17
N ARG A 176 11.61 6.46 -6.92
CA ARG A 176 11.78 7.81 -6.35
C ARG A 176 12.96 8.60 -6.91
N SER A 177 13.93 7.95 -7.56
CA SER A 177 15.18 8.57 -8.02
C SER A 177 15.00 9.55 -9.20
N SER A 178 13.80 9.68 -9.79
CA SER A 178 13.67 10.34 -11.09
C SER A 178 12.99 11.73 -11.14
N HIS A 179 12.17 12.25 -10.20
CA HIS A 179 11.26 13.42 -10.51
C HIS A 179 11.17 14.60 -9.53
N ARG A 180 11.32 15.81 -10.10
CA ARG A 180 10.91 17.11 -9.53
C ARG A 180 9.39 17.35 -9.42
N GLY A 181 8.54 16.49 -10.01
CA GLY A 181 7.07 16.52 -9.84
C GLY A 181 6.51 15.57 -8.76
N GLY A 182 7.38 14.82 -8.07
CA GLY A 182 6.98 13.78 -7.10
C GLY A 182 6.42 14.31 -5.78
N ALA A 183 6.75 15.54 -5.39
CA ALA A 183 6.36 16.10 -4.10
C ALA A 183 4.83 16.29 -3.96
N GLN A 184 4.18 16.83 -4.99
CA GLN A 184 2.73 17.04 -4.98
C GLN A 184 1.97 15.71 -4.99
N LYS A 185 2.32 14.80 -5.90
CA LYS A 185 1.68 13.47 -6.01
C LYS A 185 1.80 12.68 -4.71
N ALA A 186 2.97 12.69 -4.09
CA ALA A 186 3.19 12.01 -2.84
C ALA A 186 2.45 12.67 -1.66
N THR A 187 2.25 13.99 -1.68
CA THR A 187 1.41 14.69 -0.70
C THR A 187 -0.05 14.26 -0.82
N THR A 188 -0.59 14.21 -2.04
CA THR A 188 -1.96 13.73 -2.30
C THR A 188 -2.14 12.28 -1.88
N THR A 189 -1.21 11.38 -2.25
CA THR A 189 -1.24 9.98 -1.81
C THR A 189 -1.28 9.87 -0.29
N ARG A 190 -0.43 10.62 0.42
CA ARG A 190 -0.40 10.63 1.88
C ARG A 190 -1.72 11.10 2.49
N GLN A 191 -2.30 12.16 1.94
CA GLN A 191 -3.58 12.70 2.41
C GLN A 191 -4.72 11.69 2.21
N LEU A 192 -4.82 11.11 1.01
CA LEU A 192 -5.86 10.14 0.70
C LEU A 192 -5.77 8.90 1.59
N THR A 193 -4.57 8.34 1.73
CA THR A 193 -4.36 7.15 2.56
C THR A 193 -4.54 7.42 4.05
N PHE A 194 -4.13 8.60 4.54
CA PHE A 194 -4.46 9.04 5.90
C PHE A 194 -5.98 9.14 6.11
N VAL A 195 -6.72 9.71 5.16
CA VAL A 195 -8.19 9.78 5.23
C VAL A 195 -8.79 8.39 5.25
N ILE A 196 -8.36 7.48 4.35
CA ILE A 196 -8.84 6.09 4.31
C ILE A 196 -8.63 5.40 5.67
N TYR A 197 -7.44 5.47 6.24
CA TYR A 197 -7.14 4.85 7.53
C TYR A 197 -7.94 5.48 8.69
N SER A 198 -8.13 6.80 8.67
CA SER A 198 -8.93 7.52 9.67
C SER A 198 -10.42 7.17 9.58
N VAL A 199 -10.95 7.08 8.35
CA VAL A 199 -12.32 6.63 8.08
C VAL A 199 -12.49 5.21 8.57
N LEU A 200 -11.58 4.29 8.23
CA LEU A 200 -11.61 2.91 8.73
C LEU A 200 -11.66 2.87 10.27
N THR A 201 -10.82 3.67 10.94
CA THR A 201 -10.81 3.77 12.41
C THR A 201 -12.17 4.18 12.97
N VAL A 202 -12.77 5.24 12.42
CA VAL A 202 -14.06 5.78 12.89
C VAL A 202 -15.19 4.79 12.62
N PHE A 203 -15.28 4.23 11.41
CA PHE A 203 -16.33 3.29 11.06
C PHE A 203 -16.21 1.97 11.82
N SER A 204 -15.00 1.44 12.04
CA SER A 204 -14.81 0.27 12.91
C SER A 204 -15.24 0.57 14.35
N THR A 205 -14.89 1.75 14.88
CA THR A 205 -15.33 2.16 16.24
C THR A 205 -16.85 2.21 16.33
N ILE A 206 -17.53 2.86 15.37
CA ILE A 206 -18.99 2.92 15.29
C ILE A 206 -19.58 1.52 15.16
N GLY A 207 -18.99 0.67 14.29
CA GLY A 207 -19.35 -0.74 14.14
C GLY A 207 -19.41 -1.47 15.48
N PHE A 208 -18.34 -1.37 16.26
CA PHE A 208 -18.25 -2.06 17.55
C PHE A 208 -19.14 -1.47 18.65
N VAL A 209 -19.44 -0.17 18.60
CA VAL A 209 -20.37 0.46 19.56
C VAL A 209 -21.83 0.10 19.28
N PHE A 210 -22.24 0.04 18.01
CA PHE A 210 -23.66 -0.02 17.64
C PHE A 210 -24.11 -1.35 17.04
N PHE A 211 -23.20 -2.18 16.53
CA PHE A 211 -23.54 -3.41 15.80
C PHE A 211 -22.96 -4.68 16.40
N PHE A 212 -21.78 -4.61 17.04
CA PHE A 212 -21.12 -5.78 17.65
C PHE A 212 -21.20 -5.82 19.18
N ASP A 213 -21.84 -4.83 19.81
CA ASP A 213 -22.04 -4.74 21.26
C ASP A 213 -20.77 -4.95 22.11
N ASP A 214 -19.60 -4.53 21.60
CA ASP A 214 -18.31 -4.70 22.26
C ASP A 214 -17.58 -3.37 22.41
N VAL A 215 -17.94 -2.66 23.48
CA VAL A 215 -17.37 -1.36 23.83
C VAL A 215 -15.88 -1.42 24.17
N VAL A 216 -15.38 -2.56 24.64
CA VAL A 216 -13.94 -2.68 24.96
C VAL A 216 -13.16 -2.66 23.68
N VAL A 217 -13.56 -3.46 22.68
CA VAL A 217 -12.91 -3.44 21.35
C VAL A 217 -13.05 -2.08 20.69
N ALA A 218 -14.22 -1.44 20.80
CA ALA A 218 -14.42 -0.09 20.32
C ALA A 218 -13.38 0.90 20.88
N ILE A 219 -13.20 0.92 22.20
CA ILE A 219 -12.27 1.84 22.88
C ILE A 219 -10.82 1.47 22.59
N THR A 220 -10.44 0.20 22.73
CA THR A 220 -9.05 -0.24 22.53
C THR A 220 -8.61 -0.06 21.09
N GLY A 221 -9.46 -0.41 20.12
CA GLY A 221 -9.20 -0.21 18.70
C GLY A 221 -9.12 1.27 18.33
N LEU A 222 -10.02 2.11 18.86
CA LEU A 222 -9.97 3.56 18.66
C LEU A 222 -8.66 4.15 19.19
N VAL A 223 -8.22 3.73 20.38
CA VAL A 223 -6.96 4.20 20.95
C VAL A 223 -5.78 3.72 20.11
N ALA A 224 -5.74 2.44 19.72
CA ALA A 224 -4.63 1.86 18.96
C ALA A 224 -4.48 2.48 17.56
N MET A 225 -5.56 2.48 16.76
CA MET A 225 -5.54 3.07 15.42
C MET A 225 -5.50 4.61 15.47
N GLY A 226 -6.22 5.23 16.41
CA GLY A 226 -6.20 6.68 16.60
C GLY A 226 -4.81 7.21 16.96
N MET A 227 -4.04 6.48 17.77
CA MET A 227 -2.64 6.83 18.04
C MET A 227 -1.80 6.81 16.75
N SER A 228 -2.03 5.85 15.86
CA SER A 228 -1.35 5.79 14.56
C SER A 228 -1.68 7.02 13.69
N CYS A 229 -2.94 7.49 13.70
CA CYS A 229 -3.33 8.74 13.06
C CYS A 229 -2.61 9.96 13.66
N VAL A 230 -2.53 10.04 14.99
CA VAL A 230 -1.82 11.13 15.69
C VAL A 230 -0.34 11.16 15.31
N VAL A 231 0.32 10.00 15.28
CA VAL A 231 1.72 9.90 14.85
C VAL A 231 1.87 10.36 13.39
N ALA A 232 1.00 9.90 12.49
CA ALA A 232 1.04 10.30 11.07
C ALA A 232 0.84 11.81 10.85
N LEU A 233 -0.01 12.46 11.67
CA LEU A 233 -0.21 13.91 11.65
C LEU A 233 1.01 14.67 12.17
N ARG A 234 1.52 14.28 13.35
CA ARG A 234 2.67 14.93 13.99
C ARG A 234 3.95 14.82 13.16
N ARG A 235 4.07 13.76 12.34
CA ARG A 235 5.26 13.52 11.51
C ARG A 235 5.13 14.06 10.09
N ARG A 236 4.11 14.86 9.76
CA ARG A 236 3.98 15.53 8.45
C ARG A 236 5.15 16.48 8.21
N ARG A 237 5.85 16.35 7.08
CA ARG A 237 6.80 17.38 6.62
C ARG A 237 6.01 18.62 6.20
N ARG A 238 6.38 19.79 6.74
CA ARG A 238 5.84 21.07 6.25
C ARG A 238 6.37 21.31 4.83
N PRO A 239 5.57 21.84 3.90
CA PRO A 239 6.12 22.33 2.64
C PRO A 239 7.16 23.39 2.96
N GLN A 240 8.35 23.32 2.34
CA GLN A 240 9.24 24.47 2.32
C GLN A 240 8.51 25.56 1.53
N SER A 241 7.92 26.52 2.24
CA SER A 241 7.58 27.81 1.64
C SER A 241 8.86 28.37 1.05
N ALA A 242 8.82 28.80 -0.21
CA ALA A 242 9.93 29.49 -0.85
C ALA A 242 10.19 30.82 -0.12
N GLU A 243 10.94 30.77 0.98
CA GLU A 243 11.68 31.93 1.50
C GLU A 243 12.83 32.18 0.52
N THR A 244 12.53 32.80 -0.62
CA THR A 244 13.52 33.43 -1.49
C THR A 244 12.86 34.57 -2.25
N ILE A 245 12.37 35.57 -1.53
CA ILE A 245 12.37 36.97 -1.99
C ILE A 245 12.50 37.83 -0.72
N ALA A 246 13.73 38.09 -0.29
CA ALA A 246 14.13 39.25 0.49
C ALA A 246 15.62 39.50 0.23
#